data_AF-A0A943WTA8-F1
#
_entry.id   AF-A0A943WTA8-F1
#
_cell.length_a   1.000
_cell.length_b   1.000
_cell.length_c   1.000
_cell.angle_alpha   90.00
_cell.angle_beta   90.00
_cell.angle_gamma   90.00
#
_symmetry.space_group_name_H-M   'P 1'
#
loop_
_entity.id
_entity.type
_entity.pdbx_description
1 polymer ?
#
loop_
_entity_poly.entity_id
_entity_poly.type
_entity_poly.pdbx_seq_one_letter_code
_entity_poly.pdbx_strand_id
1 'polypeptide(L)'
;MMKINGTITAGTSESWSEMVEVRLPKAPKTEQNFQFVGVNGKTFQVPKGKTVKVPKPVAEVLANAEAAKLAAEEYENGLAGE
;
A
#
# COMPACT_ATOMS: atom_id res chain seq x y z
N MET A 1 22.92 12.51 -27.32
CA MET A 1 22.33 11.36 -28.03
C MET A 1 21.54 10.53 -27.02
N MET A 2 20.27 10.86 -26.76
CA MET A 2 19.38 10.00 -25.98
C MET A 2 18.42 9.31 -26.96
N LYS A 3 18.60 8.01 -27.14
CA LYS A 3 17.70 7.15 -27.93
C LYS A 3 16.51 6.79 -27.04
N ILE A 4 15.37 7.46 -27.23
CA ILE A 4 14.11 7.07 -26.61
C ILE A 4 13.39 6.05 -27.50
N ASN A 5 13.72 4.77 -27.33
CA ASN A 5 13.03 3.66 -27.99
C ASN A 5 12.11 2.95 -26.99
N GLY A 6 10.99 3.57 -26.64
CA GLY A 6 9.99 2.94 -25.78
C GLY A 6 8.60 3.49 -26.06
N THR A 7 7.74 2.68 -26.64
CA THR A 7 6.29 2.92 -26.67
C THR A 7 5.78 3.04 -25.24
N ILE A 8 5.29 4.23 -24.86
CA ILE A 8 4.67 4.46 -23.54
C ILE A 8 3.30 3.77 -23.54
N THR A 9 3.27 2.50 -23.15
CA THR A 9 2.03 1.80 -22.79
C THR A 9 1.61 2.30 -21.42
N ALA A 10 0.32 2.57 -21.20
CA ALA A 10 -0.26 3.15 -19.97
C ALA A 10 -0.05 2.37 -18.65
N GLY A 11 0.94 1.46 -18.58
CA GLY A 11 1.18 0.54 -17.48
C GLY A 11 2.60 0.48 -16.92
N THR A 12 3.55 1.33 -17.34
CA THR A 12 4.93 1.30 -16.81
C THR A 12 5.50 2.71 -16.64
N SER A 13 5.04 3.44 -15.63
CA SER A 13 5.84 4.52 -15.03
C SER A 13 6.97 3.90 -14.19
N GLU A 14 8.12 4.57 -14.06
CA GLU A 14 9.27 4.13 -13.24
C GLU A 14 8.86 3.71 -11.82
N SER A 15 7.81 4.32 -11.27
CA SER A 15 7.22 4.01 -9.97
C SER A 15 6.77 2.55 -9.81
N TRP A 16 6.40 1.86 -10.89
CA TRP A 16 6.02 0.44 -10.82
C TRP A 16 7.23 -0.51 -10.82
N SER A 17 8.41 -0.03 -11.23
CA SER A 17 9.66 -0.79 -11.18
C SER A 17 10.38 -0.66 -9.84
N GLU A 18 10.12 0.42 -9.09
CA GLU A 18 10.63 0.60 -7.73
C GLU A 18 9.90 -0.32 -6.74
N MET A 19 10.64 -1.23 -6.09
CA MET A 19 10.12 -2.10 -5.03
C MET A 19 10.50 -1.55 -3.66
N VAL A 20 9.50 -1.42 -2.79
CA VAL A 20 9.62 -0.92 -1.41
C VAL A 20 9.27 -2.03 -0.43
N GLU A 21 10.05 -2.15 0.64
CA GLU A 21 9.77 -3.10 1.72
C GLU A 21 8.71 -2.54 2.67
N VAL A 22 7.59 -3.26 2.81
CA VAL A 22 6.50 -2.93 3.72
C VAL A 22 6.26 -4.07 4.70
N ARG A 23 5.86 -3.73 5.92
CA ARG A 23 5.51 -4.70 6.96
C ARG A 23 4.15 -4.34 7.54
N LEU A 24 3.15 -5.15 7.22
CA LEU A 24 1.82 -4.99 7.81
C LEU A 24 1.75 -5.69 9.18
N PRO A 25 0.99 -5.12 10.14
CA PRO A 25 0.76 -5.76 11.44
C PRO A 25 0.12 -7.14 11.25
N LYS A 26 0.51 -8.08 12.11
CA LYS A 26 0.02 -9.47 12.03
C LYS A 26 -1.46 -9.51 12.40
N ALA A 27 -2.29 -9.98 11.47
CA ALA A 27 -3.69 -10.27 11.75
C ALA A 27 -3.83 -11.42 12.77
N PRO A 28 -4.87 -11.40 13.62
CA PRO A 28 -5.17 -12.51 14.52
C PRO A 28 -5.45 -13.79 13.73
N LYS A 29 -5.32 -14.95 14.39
CA LYS A 29 -5.40 -16.28 13.77
C LYS A 29 -6.78 -16.58 13.14
N THR A 30 -7.80 -15.81 13.52
CA THR A 30 -9.19 -15.90 13.05
C THR A 30 -9.47 -14.99 11.84
N GLU A 31 -8.53 -14.13 11.46
CA GLU A 31 -8.71 -13.14 10.38
C GLU A 31 -7.79 -13.42 9.19
N GLN A 32 -8.14 -12.88 8.02
CA GLN A 32 -7.36 -13.04 6.79
C GLN A 32 -5.93 -12.50 6.96
N ASN A 33 -4.95 -13.36 6.69
CA ASN A 33 -3.52 -13.02 6.79
C ASN A 33 -3.00 -12.24 5.58
N PHE A 34 -3.87 -11.65 4.76
CA PHE A 34 -3.51 -10.85 3.59
C PHE A 34 -4.43 -9.65 3.45
N GLN A 35 -3.88 -8.56 2.93
CA GLN A 35 -4.58 -7.33 2.59
C GLN A 35 -4.65 -7.22 1.06
N PHE A 36 -5.84 -6.99 0.51
CA PHE A 36 -5.98 -6.66 -0.90
C PHE A 36 -5.83 -5.15 -1.11
N VAL A 37 -5.03 -4.76 -2.10
CA VAL A 37 -4.78 -3.37 -2.46
C VAL A 37 -5.03 -3.20 -3.96
N GLY A 38 -5.98 -2.33 -4.32
CA GLY A 38 -6.26 -1.96 -5.70
C GLY A 38 -5.61 -0.63 -6.05
N VAL A 39 -4.78 -0.59 -7.09
CA VAL A 39 -4.11 0.62 -7.57
C VAL A 39 -4.26 0.70 -9.09
N ASN A 40 -4.99 1.71 -9.58
CA ASN A 40 -5.18 1.97 -11.01
C ASN A 40 -5.60 0.73 -11.82
N GLY A 41 -6.57 -0.03 -11.29
CA GLY A 41 -7.08 -1.26 -11.93
C GLY A 41 -6.20 -2.51 -11.77
N LYS A 42 -5.06 -2.41 -11.07
CA LYS A 42 -4.23 -3.56 -10.69
C LYS A 42 -4.46 -3.91 -9.22
N THR A 43 -4.74 -5.18 -8.94
CA THR A 43 -4.95 -5.68 -7.58
C THR A 43 -3.74 -6.45 -7.09
N PHE A 44 -3.33 -6.20 -5.85
CA PHE A 44 -2.21 -6.84 -5.18
C PHE A 44 -2.67 -7.50 -3.89
N GLN A 45 -2.12 -8.67 -3.61
CA GLN A 45 -2.32 -9.36 -2.34
C GLN A 45 -1.06 -9.21 -1.48
N VAL A 46 -1.15 -8.43 -0.42
CA VAL A 46 -0.04 -8.12 0.49
C VAL A 46 -0.19 -8.95 1.77
N PRO A 47 0.69 -9.92 2.03
CA PRO A 47 0.59 -10.75 3.23
C PRO A 47 0.95 -9.97 4.49
N LYS A 48 0.18 -10.20 5.55
CA LYS A 48 0.32 -9.57 6.86
C LYS A 48 1.33 -10.34 7.73
N GLY A 49 2.01 -9.64 8.63
CA GLY A 49 2.91 -10.25 9.62
C GLY A 49 4.29 -10.66 9.12
N LYS A 50 4.64 -10.38 7.86
CA LYS A 50 6.00 -10.54 7.31
C LYS A 50 6.40 -9.32 6.48
N THR A 51 7.70 -9.06 6.38
CA THR A 51 8.22 -8.03 5.49
C THR A 51 8.14 -8.52 4.04
N VAL A 52 7.54 -7.72 3.17
CA VAL A 52 7.41 -8.03 1.74
C VAL A 52 7.78 -6.83 0.88
N LYS A 53 8.27 -7.11 -0.32
CA LYS A 53 8.57 -6.10 -1.34
C LYS A 53 7.33 -5.89 -2.21
N VAL A 54 6.81 -4.67 -2.25
CA VAL A 54 5.68 -4.26 -3.07
C VAL A 54 6.08 -3.07 -3.95
N PRO A 55 5.39 -2.81 -5.08
CA PRO A 55 5.64 -1.62 -5.86
C PRO A 55 5.43 -0.35 -5.03
N LYS A 56 6.22 0.70 -5.27
CA LYS A 56 6.08 2.01 -4.64
C LYS A 56 4.64 2.55 -4.58
N PRO A 57 3.83 2.52 -5.66
CA PRO A 57 2.46 3.03 -5.57
C PRO A 57 1.56 2.18 -4.66
N VAL A 58 1.87 0.90 -4.46
CA VAL A 58 1.16 0.04 -3.48
C VAL A 58 1.58 0.40 -2.05
N ALA A 59 2.88 0.66 -1.83
CA ALA A 59 3.39 1.09 -0.53
C ALA A 59 2.80 2.44 -0.10
N GLU A 60 2.68 3.40 -1.03
CA GLU A 60 2.05 4.71 -0.75
C GLU A 60 0.59 4.57 -0.32
N VAL A 61 -0.19 3.73 -1.01
CA VAL A 61 -1.59 3.48 -0.63
C VAL A 61 -1.70 2.84 0.75
N LEU A 62 -0.80 1.91 1.09
CA LEU A 62 -0.75 1.31 2.41
C LEU A 62 -0.42 2.34 3.51
N ALA A 63 0.56 3.22 3.26
CA ALA A 63 0.91 4.29 4.19
C ALA A 63 -0.23 5.29 4.38
N ASN A 64 -0.93 5.66 3.30
CA ASN A 64 -2.10 6.52 3.37
C ASN A 64 -3.23 5.89 4.18
N ALA A 65 -3.45 4.58 4.04
CA ALA A 65 -4.46 3.86 4.80
C ALA A 65 -4.12 3.84 6.31
N GLU A 66 -2.85 3.67 6.66
CA GLU A 66 -2.39 3.73 8.06
C GLU A 66 -2.56 5.13 8.66
N ALA A 67 -2.18 6.17 7.92
CA ALA A 67 -2.38 7.56 8.35
C ALA A 67 -3.86 7.90 8.52
N ALA A 68 -4.73 7.42 7.63
CA ALA A 68 -6.17 7.62 7.74
C ALA A 68 -6.76 6.91 8.97
N LYS A 69 -6.28 5.70 9.29
CA LYS A 69 -6.67 4.98 10.50
C LYS A 69 -6.28 5.76 11.75
N LEU A 70 -5.04 6.25 11.82
CA LEU A 70 -4.55 7.02 12.96
C LEU A 70 -5.39 8.30 13.16
N ALA A 71 -5.65 9.04 12.10
CA ALA A 71 -6.47 10.25 12.15
C ALA A 71 -7.91 9.97 12.62
N ALA A 72 -8.48 8.82 12.22
CA ALA A 72 -9.79 8.39 12.70
C ALA A 72 -9.76 8.06 14.20
N GLU A 73 -8.77 7.31 14.67
CA GLU A 73 -8.61 6.97 16.09
C GLU A 73 -8.45 8.22 16.97
N GLU A 74 -7.69 9.23 16.51
CA GLU A 74 -7.54 10.51 17.21
C GLU A 74 -8.88 11.28 17.30
N TYR A 75 -9.66 11.28 16.22
CA TYR A 75 -10.98 11.91 16.19
C TYR A 75 -11.97 11.18 17.12
N GLU A 76 -11.98 9.85 17.11
CA GLU A 76 -12.82 9.02 17.99
C GLU A 76 -12.50 9.25 19.47
N ASN A 77 -11.22 9.32 19.82
CA ASN A 77 -10.80 9.59 21.20
C ASN A 77 -11.18 11.00 21.66
N GLY A 78 -11.11 11.99 20.76
CA GLY A 78 -11.58 13.35 21.03
C GLY A 78 -13.09 13.44 21.28
N LEU A 79 -13.89 12.62 20.57
CA LEU A 79 -15.34 12.54 20.76
C LEU A 79 -15.76 11.71 21.99
N ALA A 80 -14.98 10.69 22.36
CA ALA A 80 -15.28 9.80 23.49
C ALA A 80 -14.96 10.42 24.86
N GLY A 81 -14.31 11.59 24.87
CA GLY A 81 -13.89 12.32 26.06
C GLY A 81 -14.86 13.42 26.54
N GLU A 82 -16.07 13.54 25.98
CA GLU A 82 -17.09 14.52 26.37
C GLU A 82 -18.29 13.88 27.10
#